data_AF-W5LYM9-F1
#
_entry.id   AF-W5LYM9-F1
#
_cell.length_a   1.000
_cell.length_b   1.000
_cell.length_c   1.000
_cell.angle_alpha   90.00
_cell.angle_beta   90.00
_cell.angle_gamma   90.00
#
_symmetry.space_group_name_H-M   'P 1'
#
loop_
_entity.id
_entity.type
_entity.pdbx_description
1 polymer ?
#
loop_
_entity_poly.entity_id
_entity_poly.type
_entity_poly.pdbx_seq_one_letter_code
_entity_poly.pdbx_strand_id
1 'polypeptide(L)'
;RERTERMSVEVERKFVCGPDIQTRLNDLAVAVCLGCAQFLDQYFDTPDCRLTLRDVWLRRRQGSWELKCRDGATRRRSAAESRQQERGGDALCTRYREITELAEVIARVREELREGDHEQAARVRDGQMSPSWVRELCLFPFAQFTTERCSYILPMEGEEEEVEGGGTRVDLDRTDFGFCVGEIEVLVQSPEEMDSALRKIERTAQRLG
;
A
#
# COMPACT_ATOMS: atom_id res chain seq x y z
N ARG A 1 26.32 -17.24 1.34
CA ARG A 1 25.74 -16.37 0.30
C ARG A 1 24.48 -15.78 0.90
N GLU A 2 24.58 -14.58 1.45
CA GLU A 2 23.41 -13.86 1.99
C GLU A 2 22.43 -13.66 0.84
N ARG A 3 21.22 -14.17 1.01
CA ARG A 3 20.10 -13.85 0.14
C ARG A 3 19.71 -12.44 0.55
N THR A 4 20.28 -11.43 -0.11
CA THR A 4 19.79 -10.06 0.02
C THR A 4 18.35 -10.11 -0.48
N GLU A 5 17.39 -10.15 0.44
CA GLU A 5 15.97 -10.01 0.12
C GLU A 5 15.84 -8.74 -0.72
N ARG A 6 15.41 -8.90 -1.97
CA ARG A 6 15.11 -7.76 -2.84
C ARG A 6 13.91 -7.08 -2.23
N MET A 7 14.15 -6.02 -1.47
CA MET A 7 13.10 -5.16 -0.94
C MET A 7 12.47 -4.41 -2.12
N SER A 8 11.33 -4.88 -2.60
CA SER A 8 10.54 -4.15 -3.59
C SER A 8 9.81 -2.98 -2.93
N VAL A 9 9.82 -1.84 -3.60
CA VAL A 9 9.03 -0.66 -3.23
C VAL A 9 7.83 -0.59 -4.16
N GLU A 10 6.64 -0.53 -3.60
CA GLU A 10 5.42 -0.24 -4.34
C GLU A 10 5.34 1.28 -4.55
N VAL A 11 5.33 1.69 -5.82
CA VAL A 11 5.00 3.07 -6.20
C VAL A 11 3.56 3.07 -6.67
N GLU A 12 2.70 3.81 -5.98
CA GLU A 12 1.27 3.83 -6.27
C GLU A 12 0.72 5.24 -6.46
N ARG A 13 -0.29 5.37 -7.31
CA ARG A 13 -1.15 6.56 -7.41
C ARG A 13 -2.60 6.13 -7.26
N LYS A 14 -3.29 6.70 -6.27
CA LYS A 14 -4.73 6.47 -6.06
C LYS A 14 -5.56 7.46 -6.86
N PHE A 15 -6.73 7.03 -7.29
CA PHE A 15 -7.75 7.86 -7.94
C PHE A 15 -9.15 7.42 -7.49
N VAL A 16 -10.13 8.32 -7.56
CA VAL A 16 -11.52 7.98 -7.24
C VAL A 16 -12.15 7.30 -8.46
N CYS A 17 -12.81 6.16 -8.27
CA CYS A 17 -13.51 5.48 -9.36
C CYS A 17 -14.63 6.38 -9.91
N GLY A 18 -14.51 6.82 -11.17
CA GLY A 18 -15.65 7.36 -11.91
C GLY A 18 -16.68 6.27 -12.22
N PRO A 19 -17.95 6.62 -12.50
CA PRO A 19 -18.99 5.65 -12.84
C PRO A 19 -18.67 4.86 -14.13
N ASP A 20 -17.78 5.39 -14.96
CA ASP A 20 -17.36 4.85 -16.26
C ASP A 20 -16.00 4.13 -16.22
N ILE A 21 -15.31 4.05 -15.08
CA ILE A 21 -13.95 3.47 -15.02
C ILE A 21 -13.92 2.03 -15.50
N GLN A 22 -14.95 1.25 -15.15
CA GLN A 22 -15.05 -0.15 -15.55
C GLN A 22 -15.21 -0.27 -17.07
N THR A 23 -16.02 0.60 -17.68
CA THR A 23 -16.20 0.68 -19.12
C THR A 23 -14.89 1.08 -19.80
N ARG A 24 -14.20 2.10 -19.27
CA ARG A 24 -12.89 2.52 -19.80
C ARG A 24 -11.86 1.40 -19.79
N LEU A 25 -11.75 0.65 -18.69
CA LEU A 25 -10.85 -0.50 -18.62
C LEU A 25 -11.23 -1.60 -19.62
N ASN A 26 -12.52 -1.87 -19.80
CA ASN A 26 -12.98 -2.86 -20.78
C ASN A 26 -12.76 -2.40 -22.24
N ASP A 27 -12.88 -1.09 -22.51
CA ASP A 27 -12.68 -0.49 -23.82
C ASP A 27 -11.19 -0.38 -24.20
N LEU A 28 -10.30 -0.35 -23.21
CA LEU A 28 -8.87 -0.52 -23.43
C LEU A 28 -8.61 -1.96 -23.86
N ALA A 29 -8.59 -2.20 -25.18
CA ALA A 29 -8.38 -3.52 -25.79
C ALA A 29 -7.11 -4.28 -25.32
N VAL A 30 -6.19 -3.59 -24.65
CA VAL A 30 -4.95 -4.15 -24.10
C VAL A 30 -5.02 -4.46 -22.60
N ALA A 31 -6.05 -4.01 -21.87
CA ALA A 31 -6.15 -4.26 -20.44
C ALA A 31 -6.49 -5.74 -20.19
N VAL A 32 -5.64 -6.42 -19.45
CA VAL A 32 -5.82 -7.84 -19.11
C VAL A 32 -6.41 -7.93 -17.71
N CYS A 33 -7.64 -8.44 -17.61
CA CYS A 33 -8.27 -8.71 -16.31
C CYS A 33 -7.59 -9.92 -15.64
N LEU A 34 -7.03 -9.71 -14.45
CA LEU A 34 -6.44 -10.76 -13.62
C LEU A 34 -7.47 -11.47 -12.73
N GLY A 35 -8.69 -10.93 -12.66
CA GLY A 35 -9.80 -11.48 -11.87
C GLY A 35 -10.22 -10.55 -10.73
N CYS A 36 -11.20 -11.02 -9.97
CA CYS A 36 -11.70 -10.31 -8.79
C CYS A 36 -11.53 -11.18 -7.54
N ALA A 37 -11.25 -10.53 -6.41
CA ALA A 37 -11.07 -11.15 -5.11
C ALA A 37 -11.86 -10.37 -4.06
N GLN A 38 -12.22 -11.04 -2.96
CA GLN A 38 -12.85 -10.41 -1.81
C GLN A 38 -12.04 -10.72 -0.56
N PHE A 39 -11.74 -9.70 0.25
CA PHE A 39 -11.00 -9.85 1.49
C PHE A 39 -11.54 -8.95 2.59
N LEU A 40 -11.43 -9.42 3.83
CA LEU A 40 -11.75 -8.65 5.03
C LEU A 40 -10.44 -8.13 5.62
N ASP A 41 -10.36 -6.81 5.79
CA ASP A 41 -9.29 -6.15 6.51
C ASP A 41 -9.78 -5.70 7.89
N GLN A 42 -8.97 -5.96 8.91
CA GLN A 42 -9.11 -5.39 10.24
C GLN A 42 -7.87 -4.54 10.54
N TYR A 43 -8.04 -3.22 10.69
CA TYR A 43 -6.95 -2.27 10.92
C TYR A 43 -6.75 -2.02 12.40
N PHE A 44 -5.48 -1.91 12.80
CA PHE A 44 -5.06 -1.77 14.19
C PHE A 44 -4.17 -0.53 14.38
N ASP A 45 -4.38 0.19 15.47
CA ASP A 45 -3.54 1.34 15.87
C ASP A 45 -3.59 1.51 17.40
N THR A 46 -2.79 2.43 17.92
CA THR A 46 -2.89 2.90 19.30
C THR A 46 -4.10 3.84 19.45
N PRO A 47 -4.60 4.09 20.68
CA PRO A 47 -5.73 5.00 20.91
C PRO A 47 -5.53 6.43 20.39
N ASP A 48 -4.27 6.85 20.27
CA ASP A 48 -3.82 8.15 19.77
C ASP A 48 -3.34 8.10 18.30
N CYS A 49 -3.68 7.02 17.57
CA CYS A 49 -3.45 6.87 16.13
C CYS A 49 -1.97 7.01 15.72
N ARG A 50 -1.03 6.50 16.52
CA ARG A 50 0.41 6.74 16.31
C ARG A 50 0.94 6.16 15.00
N LEU A 51 0.39 5.05 14.54
CA LEU A 51 0.81 4.42 13.28
C LEU A 51 0.24 5.20 12.09
N THR A 52 -1.08 5.37 12.02
CA THR A 52 -1.74 6.03 10.89
C THR A 52 -1.30 7.48 10.72
N LEU A 53 -1.10 8.24 11.81
CA LEU A 53 -0.55 9.61 11.75
C LEU A 53 0.89 9.67 11.23
N ARG A 54 1.62 8.55 11.24
CA ARG A 54 2.97 8.40 10.67
C ARG A 54 2.96 7.74 9.29
N ASP A 55 1.79 7.58 8.68
CA ASP A 55 1.58 6.87 7.42
C ASP A 55 2.08 5.42 7.47
N VAL A 56 1.74 4.75 8.58
CA VAL A 56 1.98 3.34 8.85
C VAL A 56 0.63 2.67 9.08
N TRP A 57 0.34 1.64 8.29
CA TRP A 57 -0.96 0.97 8.27
C TRP A 57 -0.77 -0.50 8.64
N LEU A 58 -1.13 -0.85 9.87
CA LEU A 58 -1.14 -2.23 10.34
C LEU A 58 -2.53 -2.82 10.13
N ARG A 59 -2.60 -3.93 9.40
CA ARG A 59 -3.86 -4.64 9.14
C ARG A 59 -3.70 -6.14 9.33
N ARG A 60 -4.82 -6.80 9.63
CA ARG A 60 -4.97 -8.24 9.54
C ARG A 60 -5.91 -8.57 8.39
N ARG A 61 -5.36 -9.09 7.28
CA ARG A 61 -6.07 -9.47 6.06
C ARG A 61 -6.25 -10.98 6.03
N GLN A 62 -7.50 -11.44 5.98
CA GLN A 62 -7.82 -12.89 5.94
C GLN A 62 -7.07 -13.74 7.00
N GLY A 63 -6.76 -13.15 8.16
CA GLY A 63 -6.05 -13.81 9.26
C GLY A 63 -4.53 -13.59 9.31
N SER A 64 -3.92 -13.09 8.24
CA SER A 64 -2.49 -12.76 8.16
C SER A 64 -2.23 -11.29 8.50
N TRP A 65 -1.10 -11.01 9.13
CA TRP A 65 -0.69 -9.65 9.48
C TRP A 65 0.12 -9.02 8.35
N GLU A 66 -0.21 -7.78 7.99
CA GLU A 66 0.46 -7.00 6.97
C GLU A 66 0.71 -5.59 7.50
N LEU A 67 1.87 -5.02 7.17
CA LEU A 67 2.24 -3.65 7.51
C LEU A 67 2.63 -2.90 6.25
N LYS A 68 1.88 -1.84 5.92
CA LYS A 68 2.22 -0.90 4.85
C LYS A 68 2.84 0.34 5.47
N CYS A 69 4.08 0.67 5.13
CA CYS A 69 4.78 1.84 5.67
C CYS A 69 5.60 2.53 4.60
N ARG A 70 5.80 3.85 4.73
CA ARG A 70 6.69 4.60 3.82
C ARG A 70 8.08 3.99 3.79
N ASP A 71 8.68 3.97 2.60
CA ASP A 71 10.07 3.57 2.47
C ASP A 71 10.99 4.55 3.24
N GLY A 72 11.96 4.00 3.97
CA GLY A 72 12.80 4.73 4.95
C GLY A 72 13.60 5.89 4.35
N ALA A 73 13.87 5.84 3.04
CA ALA A 73 14.50 6.92 2.27
C ALA A 73 13.66 8.21 2.20
N THR A 74 12.36 8.12 2.47
CA THR A 74 11.42 9.26 2.42
C THR A 74 11.29 9.94 3.78
N ARG A 75 11.52 9.22 4.87
CA ARG A 75 11.44 9.73 6.25
C ARG A 75 12.63 10.62 6.64
N ARG A 76 13.78 10.43 5.98
CA ARG A 76 15.02 11.23 6.21
C ARG A 76 15.13 12.50 5.38
N ARG A 77 14.21 12.72 4.42
CA ARG A 77 14.27 13.91 3.57
C ARG A 77 13.67 15.10 4.30
N SER A 78 14.44 16.17 4.37
CA SER A 78 14.00 17.42 5.01
C SER A 78 12.84 18.04 4.21
N ALA A 79 11.97 18.81 4.86
CA ALA A 79 10.87 19.55 4.22
C ALA A 79 11.32 20.51 3.09
N ALA A 80 12.63 20.75 2.96
CA ALA A 80 13.24 21.54 1.89
C ALA A 80 13.53 20.71 0.62
N GLU A 81 13.84 19.41 0.75
CA GLU A 81 14.12 18.52 -0.38
C GLU A 81 12.83 18.02 -1.06
N SER A 82 11.72 17.99 -0.32
CA SER A 82 10.38 17.66 -0.85
C SER A 82 9.91 18.66 -1.92
N ARG A 83 10.38 19.91 -1.87
CA ARG A 83 9.93 21.00 -2.75
C ARG A 83 10.65 21.04 -4.09
N GLN A 84 11.78 20.36 -4.24
CA GLN A 84 12.54 20.35 -5.50
C GLN A 84 12.13 19.21 -6.45
N GLN A 85 11.32 18.27 -5.97
CA GLN A 85 10.81 17.14 -6.74
C GLN A 85 9.34 17.31 -7.16
N GLU A 86 8.88 18.55 -7.27
CA GLU A 86 7.60 18.92 -7.89
C GLU A 86 7.76 19.13 -9.41
N ARG A 87 8.32 18.15 -10.11
CA ARG A 87 8.24 18.08 -11.58
C ARG A 87 7.42 16.85 -11.97
N GLY A 88 6.14 17.10 -12.26
CA GLY A 88 5.19 16.27 -13.02
C GLY A 88 5.21 14.76 -12.77
N GLY A 89 4.27 14.25 -11.98
CA GLY A 89 4.02 12.82 -11.74
C GLY A 89 4.34 12.36 -10.32
N ASP A 90 5.50 12.77 -9.76
CA ASP A 90 5.98 12.30 -8.45
C ASP A 90 5.11 12.80 -7.27
N ALA A 91 4.58 14.02 -7.34
CA ALA A 91 3.77 14.61 -6.27
C ALA A 91 2.44 13.87 -6.01
N LEU A 92 1.95 13.12 -6.99
CA LEU A 92 0.70 12.34 -6.89
C LEU A 92 0.95 10.87 -6.54
N CYS A 93 2.22 10.44 -6.51
CA CYS A 93 2.60 9.07 -6.22
C CYS A 93 3.10 8.95 -4.78
N THR A 94 2.74 7.84 -4.14
CA THR A 94 3.23 7.45 -2.82
C THR A 94 4.05 6.18 -2.93
N ARG A 95 5.01 6.01 -2.01
CA ARG A 95 5.97 4.90 -2.05
C ARG A 95 5.90 4.12 -0.76
N TYR A 96 5.56 2.85 -0.86
CA TYR A 96 5.38 1.99 0.30
C TYR A 96 6.22 0.73 0.20
N ARG A 97 6.52 0.21 1.38
CA ARG A 97 6.92 -1.18 1.56
C ARG A 97 5.77 -1.90 2.23
N GLU A 98 5.41 -3.05 1.67
CA GLU A 98 4.52 -4.00 2.33
C GLU A 98 5.36 -5.10 2.99
N ILE A 99 5.20 -5.23 4.31
CA ILE A 99 5.86 -6.26 5.12
C ILE A 99 4.79 -7.28 5.51
N THR A 100 4.98 -8.53 5.11
CA THR A 100 4.04 -9.63 5.35
C THR A 100 4.61 -10.69 6.31
N GLU A 101 5.93 -10.72 6.49
CA GLU A 101 6.59 -11.60 7.45
C GLU A 101 6.35 -11.14 8.88
N LEU A 102 5.64 -11.95 9.67
CA LEU A 102 5.14 -11.58 11.00
C LEU A 102 6.26 -11.07 11.95
N ALA A 103 7.43 -11.70 11.91
CA ALA A 103 8.56 -11.28 12.74
C ALA A 103 9.04 -9.86 12.39
N GLU A 104 9.08 -9.53 11.09
CA GLU A 104 9.47 -8.20 10.61
C GLU A 104 8.37 -7.18 10.88
N VAL A 105 7.09 -7.54 10.69
CA VAL A 105 5.94 -6.71 11.09
C VAL A 105 6.05 -6.30 12.55
N ILE A 106 6.25 -7.25 13.46
CA ILE A 106 6.37 -6.98 14.90
C ILE A 106 7.57 -6.08 15.18
N ALA A 107 8.72 -6.35 14.55
CA ALA A 107 9.93 -5.55 14.73
C ALA A 107 9.72 -4.09 14.29
N ARG A 108 9.11 -3.88 13.11
CA ARG A 108 8.87 -2.54 12.58
C ARG A 108 7.82 -1.77 13.38
N VAL A 109 6.72 -2.40 13.79
CA VAL A 109 5.71 -1.73 14.64
C VAL A 109 6.33 -1.29 15.97
N ARG A 110 7.19 -2.13 16.57
CA ARG A 110 7.94 -1.75 17.78
C ARG A 110 8.85 -0.56 17.54
N GLU A 111 9.54 -0.50 16.42
CA GLU A 111 10.38 0.65 16.04
C GLU A 111 9.55 1.94 15.92
N GLU A 112 8.42 1.90 15.22
CA GLU A 112 7.54 3.06 15.04
C GLU A 112 6.94 3.60 16.35
N LEU A 113 6.71 2.70 17.31
CA LEU A 113 6.15 3.05 18.62
C LEU A 113 7.21 3.39 19.70
N ARG A 114 8.51 3.25 19.40
CA ARG A 114 9.59 3.63 20.33
C ARG A 114 9.78 5.13 20.49
N GLU A 115 9.43 5.92 19.47
CA GLU A 115 9.52 7.39 19.52
C GLU A 115 8.29 7.98 20.22
N GLY A 116 8.35 8.08 21.54
CA GLY A 116 7.30 8.66 22.39
C GLY A 116 7.12 7.81 23.64
N ASP A 117 7.92 8.08 24.67
CA ASP A 117 7.95 7.29 25.90
C ASP A 117 6.92 7.79 26.92
N HIS A 118 6.39 6.81 27.66
CA HIS A 118 5.72 6.88 28.96
C HIS A 118 4.21 7.17 29.06
N GLU A 119 3.55 6.14 29.62
CA GLU A 119 2.50 6.22 30.63
C GLU A 119 1.05 6.16 30.16
N GLN A 120 0.66 5.04 29.53
CA GLN A 120 -0.65 4.42 29.80
C GLN A 120 -0.67 2.95 29.39
N ALA A 121 -0.07 2.09 30.21
CA ALA A 121 -0.42 0.68 30.21
C ALA A 121 -1.83 0.54 30.82
N ALA A 122 -2.86 0.81 30.03
CA ALA A 122 -4.23 0.53 30.43
C ALA A 122 -4.36 -0.99 30.63
N ARG A 123 -4.71 -1.38 31.87
CA ARG A 123 -5.05 -2.77 32.21
C ARG A 123 -6.33 -3.15 31.49
N VAL A 124 -6.22 -3.62 30.25
CA VAL A 124 -7.35 -4.23 29.55
C VAL A 124 -7.59 -5.62 30.13
N ARG A 125 -8.61 -5.74 30.98
CA ARG A 125 -9.25 -7.03 31.27
C ARG A 125 -10.36 -7.23 30.25
N ASP A 126 -10.20 -8.22 29.40
CA ASP A 126 -11.17 -9.28 29.07
C ASP A 126 -10.93 -9.84 27.64
N GLY A 127 -11.28 -11.10 27.42
CA GLY A 127 -11.38 -11.72 26.09
C GLY A 127 -10.09 -12.33 25.54
N GLN A 128 -9.79 -13.56 25.96
CA GLN A 128 -8.82 -14.46 25.34
C GLN A 128 -9.03 -14.53 23.81
N MET A 129 -8.10 -14.01 22.98
CA MET A 129 -7.81 -14.41 21.57
C MET A 129 -6.74 -13.53 20.87
N SER A 130 -6.39 -12.33 21.35
CA SER A 130 -5.40 -11.47 20.67
C SER A 130 -3.94 -11.91 20.94
N PRO A 131 -3.02 -11.86 19.94
CA PRO A 131 -1.59 -12.12 20.15
C PRO A 131 -1.00 -11.24 21.27
N SER A 132 0.03 -11.74 21.98
CA SER A 132 0.59 -11.02 23.14
C SER A 132 1.13 -9.64 22.78
N TRP A 133 1.83 -9.53 21.65
CA TRP A 133 2.44 -8.28 21.18
C TRP A 133 1.42 -7.18 20.87
N VAL A 134 0.23 -7.54 20.39
CA VAL A 134 -0.87 -6.57 20.13
C VAL A 134 -1.27 -5.88 21.43
N ARG A 135 -1.37 -6.65 22.52
CA ARG A 135 -1.69 -6.12 23.86
C ARG A 135 -0.52 -5.36 24.46
N GLU A 136 0.69 -5.88 24.33
CA GLU A 136 1.92 -5.24 24.83
C GLU A 136 2.11 -3.84 24.22
N LEU A 137 1.76 -3.68 22.94
CA LEU A 137 1.87 -2.42 22.21
C LEU A 137 0.61 -1.55 22.26
N CYS A 138 -0.39 -1.93 23.08
CA CYS A 138 -1.67 -1.21 23.21
C CYS A 138 -2.35 -0.94 21.86
N LEU A 139 -2.36 -1.95 20.98
CA LEU A 139 -2.98 -1.88 19.66
C LEU A 139 -4.43 -2.38 19.74
N PHE A 140 -5.34 -1.64 19.13
CA PHE A 140 -6.77 -1.94 19.11
C PHE A 140 -7.30 -1.91 17.69
N PRO A 141 -8.26 -2.79 17.34
CA PRO A 141 -8.93 -2.67 16.06
C PRO A 141 -9.74 -1.38 16.04
N PHE A 142 -9.50 -0.52 15.06
CA PHE A 142 -10.21 0.76 14.92
C PHE A 142 -11.07 0.85 13.65
N ALA A 143 -10.81 -0.01 12.66
CA ALA A 143 -11.62 -0.15 11.47
C ALA A 143 -11.66 -1.60 10.99
N GLN A 144 -12.79 -2.00 10.43
CA GLN A 144 -12.95 -3.30 9.77
C GLN A 144 -13.94 -3.14 8.62
N PHE A 145 -13.56 -3.65 7.44
CA PHE A 145 -14.42 -3.64 6.27
C PHE A 145 -13.97 -4.69 5.26
N THR A 146 -14.92 -5.13 4.44
CA THR A 146 -14.67 -6.01 3.30
C THR A 146 -14.41 -5.17 2.05
N THR A 147 -13.43 -5.58 1.25
CA THR A 147 -13.11 -5.01 -0.06
C THR A 147 -13.31 -6.07 -1.14
N GLU A 148 -14.03 -5.69 -2.19
CA GLU A 148 -14.07 -6.37 -3.48
C GLU A 148 -13.05 -5.69 -4.40
N ARG A 149 -11.98 -6.40 -4.75
CA ARG A 149 -10.92 -5.93 -5.65
C ARG A 149 -11.08 -6.59 -7.00
N CYS A 150 -11.08 -5.81 -8.09
CA CYS A 150 -10.87 -6.32 -9.43
C CYS A 150 -9.56 -5.79 -10.00
N SER A 151 -8.69 -6.69 -10.43
CA SER A 151 -7.30 -6.39 -10.79
C SER A 151 -7.07 -6.50 -12.29
N TYR A 152 -6.28 -5.57 -12.81
CA TYR A 152 -5.93 -5.49 -14.24
C TYR A 152 -4.42 -5.28 -14.41
N ILE A 153 -3.90 -5.77 -15.54
CA ILE A 153 -2.57 -5.41 -16.04
C ILE A 153 -2.75 -4.64 -17.34
N LEU A 154 -2.20 -3.44 -17.39
CA LEU A 154 -2.12 -2.63 -18.60
C LEU A 154 -0.70 -2.72 -19.15
N PRO A 155 -0.48 -3.45 -20.27
CA PRO A 155 0.81 -3.48 -20.92
C PRO A 155 1.14 -2.09 -21.49
N MET A 156 2.44 -1.83 -21.62
CA MET A 156 2.95 -0.60 -22.23
C MET A 156 3.26 -0.86 -23.70
N GLU A 157 2.88 0.07 -24.58
CA GLU A 157 3.17 -0.05 -26.02
C GLU A 157 4.68 -0.18 -26.26
N GLY A 158 5.07 -1.23 -26.99
CA GLY A 158 6.47 -1.49 -27.35
C GLY A 158 7.27 -2.33 -26.35
N GLU A 159 6.68 -2.74 -25.22
CA GLU A 159 7.23 -3.83 -24.41
C GLU A 159 6.67 -5.15 -24.98
N GLU A 160 7.53 -6.02 -25.51
CA GLU A 160 7.14 -7.33 -26.05
C GLU A 160 6.32 -8.09 -25.00
N GLU A 161 5.22 -8.71 -25.42
CA GLU A 161 4.17 -9.35 -24.60
C GLU A 161 4.68 -10.43 -23.60
N GLU A 162 5.98 -10.74 -23.61
CA GLU A 162 6.60 -11.85 -22.88
C GLU A 162 7.41 -11.45 -21.64
N VAL A 163 7.43 -10.18 -21.22
CA VAL A 163 8.07 -9.84 -19.94
C VAL A 163 7.06 -10.00 -18.81
N GLU A 164 7.14 -11.14 -18.10
CA GLU A 164 6.58 -11.27 -16.74
C GLU A 164 7.00 -10.05 -15.91
N GLY A 165 6.06 -9.14 -15.66
CA GLY A 165 6.29 -7.89 -14.90
C GLY A 165 6.42 -6.60 -15.73
N GLY A 166 6.16 -6.59 -17.04
CA GLY A 166 6.25 -5.38 -17.88
C GLY A 166 5.09 -4.38 -17.76
N GLY A 167 3.90 -4.83 -17.34
CA GLY A 167 2.70 -3.98 -17.30
C GLY A 167 2.53 -3.14 -16.03
N THR A 168 1.67 -2.13 -16.10
CA THR A 168 1.21 -1.37 -14.94
C THR A 168 0.00 -2.06 -14.34
N ARG A 169 -0.02 -2.30 -13.03
CA ARG A 169 -1.16 -2.92 -12.36
C ARG A 169 -2.18 -1.86 -11.96
N VAL A 170 -3.45 -2.17 -12.19
CA VAL A 170 -4.57 -1.32 -11.82
C VAL A 170 -5.55 -2.13 -10.99
N ASP A 171 -5.76 -1.74 -9.75
CA ASP A 171 -6.71 -2.37 -8.85
C ASP A 171 -7.90 -1.45 -8.63
N LEU A 172 -9.11 -1.98 -8.82
CA LEU A 172 -10.36 -1.31 -8.48
C LEU A 172 -10.92 -1.92 -7.21
N ASP A 173 -10.90 -1.16 -6.13
CA ASP A 173 -11.33 -1.57 -4.81
C ASP A 173 -12.66 -0.94 -4.45
N ARG A 174 -13.66 -1.79 -4.21
CA ARG A 174 -14.95 -1.38 -3.68
C ARG A 174 -15.14 -1.93 -2.28
N THR A 175 -15.33 -1.03 -1.33
CA THR A 175 -15.63 -1.38 0.06
C THR A 175 -17.11 -1.74 0.26
N ASP A 176 -17.41 -2.52 1.28
CA ASP A 176 -18.77 -2.91 1.68
C ASP A 176 -19.67 -1.74 2.11
N PHE A 177 -19.06 -0.61 2.50
CA PHE A 177 -19.75 0.67 2.76
C PHE A 177 -19.87 1.58 1.52
N GLY A 178 -19.47 1.10 0.34
CA GLY A 178 -19.80 1.70 -0.95
C GLY A 178 -18.76 2.67 -1.53
N PHE A 179 -17.63 2.89 -0.86
CA PHE A 179 -16.54 3.70 -1.41
C PHE A 179 -15.74 2.89 -2.43
N CYS A 180 -15.43 3.49 -3.59
CA CYS A 180 -14.60 2.88 -4.63
C CYS A 180 -13.35 3.72 -4.88
N VAL A 181 -12.19 3.08 -4.82
CA VAL A 181 -10.87 3.66 -5.12
C VAL A 181 -10.18 2.81 -6.17
N GLY A 182 -9.53 3.49 -7.12
CA GLY A 182 -8.62 2.86 -8.06
C GLY A 182 -7.17 3.11 -7.64
N GLU A 183 -6.32 2.11 -7.82
CA GLU A 183 -4.89 2.16 -7.50
C GLU A 183 -4.11 1.80 -8.77
N ILE A 184 -3.19 2.67 -9.18
CA ILE A 184 -2.22 2.38 -10.26
C ILE A 184 -0.90 2.09 -9.58
N GLU A 185 -0.39 0.87 -9.70
CA GLU A 185 0.79 0.41 -8.97
C GLU A 185 1.87 -0.19 -9.88
N VAL A 186 3.13 0.08 -9.50
CA VAL A 186 4.33 -0.51 -10.10
C VAL A 186 5.28 -0.90 -8.97
N LEU A 187 5.74 -2.15 -9.00
CA LEU A 187 6.76 -2.65 -8.08
C LEU A 187 8.15 -2.30 -8.63
N VAL A 188 8.95 -1.63 -7.80
CA VAL A 188 10.31 -1.20 -8.10
C VAL A 188 11.30 -2.04 -7.29
N GLN A 189 12.23 -2.72 -7.96
CA GLN A 189 13.25 -3.56 -7.30
C GLN A 189 14.55 -2.80 -7.05
N SER A 190 14.79 -1.72 -7.80
CA SER A 190 15.99 -0.90 -7.64
C SER A 190 15.72 0.59 -7.85
N PRO A 191 16.46 1.50 -7.19
CA PRO A 191 16.25 2.95 -7.32
C PRO A 191 16.29 3.47 -8.76
N GLU A 192 17.04 2.81 -9.65
CA GLU A 192 17.20 3.18 -11.06
C GLU A 192 15.90 3.02 -11.87
N GLU A 193 14.97 2.18 -11.41
CA GLU A 193 13.68 1.94 -12.06
C GLU A 193 12.63 3.01 -11.69
N MET A 194 12.88 3.84 -10.68
CA MET A 194 11.91 4.79 -10.12
C MET A 194 11.32 5.75 -11.17
N ASP A 195 12.18 6.37 -11.98
CA ASP A 195 11.72 7.30 -13.03
C ASP A 195 10.88 6.57 -14.09
N SER A 196 11.17 5.30 -14.34
CA SER A 196 10.38 4.47 -15.25
C SER A 196 9.00 4.17 -14.66
N ALA A 197 8.94 3.78 -13.39
CA ALA A 197 7.70 3.51 -12.67
C ALA A 197 6.78 4.75 -12.65
N LEU A 198 7.31 5.93 -12.32
CA LEU A 198 6.55 7.18 -12.33
C LEU A 198 5.97 7.50 -13.72
N ARG A 199 6.75 7.28 -14.80
CA ARG A 199 6.24 7.45 -16.18
C ARG A 199 5.17 6.43 -16.54
N LYS A 200 5.30 5.17 -16.11
CA LYS A 200 4.30 4.12 -16.33
C LYS A 200 2.98 4.48 -15.65
N ILE A 201 3.04 4.94 -14.40
CA ILE A 201 1.87 5.40 -13.64
C ILE A 201 1.21 6.60 -14.31
N GLU A 202 1.98 7.63 -14.68
CA GLU A 202 1.42 8.83 -15.31
C GLU A 202 0.74 8.54 -16.66
N ARG A 203 1.38 7.73 -17.51
CA ARG A 203 0.78 7.29 -18.78
C ARG A 203 -0.49 6.47 -18.56
N THR A 204 -0.50 5.61 -17.56
CA THR A 204 -1.68 4.80 -17.23
C THR A 204 -2.80 5.69 -16.72
N ALA A 205 -2.51 6.65 -15.84
CA ALA A 205 -3.49 7.61 -15.36
C ALA A 205 -4.13 8.39 -16.53
N GLN A 206 -3.32 8.92 -17.45
CA GLN A 206 -3.82 9.65 -18.63
C GLN A 206 -4.75 8.80 -19.52
N ARG A 207 -4.51 7.49 -19.62
CA ARG A 207 -5.37 6.57 -20.38
C ARG A 207 -6.69 6.28 -19.68
N LEU A 208 -6.70 6.28 -18.34
CA LEU A 208 -7.89 6.07 -17.53
C LEU A 208 -8.75 7.34 -17.39
N GLY A 209 -8.15 8.52 -17.58
CA GLY A 209 -8.81 9.82 -17.51
C GLY A 209 -8.68 10.47 -16.13
#